data_AF-L9V1H0-F1
#
_entry.id   AF-L9V1H0-F1
#
_cell.length_a   1.000
_cell.length_b   1.000
_cell.length_c   1.000
_cell.angle_alpha   90.00
_cell.angle_beta   90.00
_cell.angle_gamma   90.00
#
_symmetry.space_group_name_H-M   'P 1'
#
loop_
_entity.id
_entity.type
_entity.pdbx_description
1 polymer ?
#
loop_
_entity_poly.entity_id
_entity_poly.type
_entity_poly.pdbx_seq_one_letter_code
_entity_poly.pdbx_strand_id
1 'polypeptide(L)'
;MTPRRTVRWNVPIVAGLCAIGTGVLFEEPTTLLLAVPALVFAAYGYLAPMSAMALEIDRTLSVDRPASGEAVEVTVTIRNASRRPIFDLRVADGVPRLLAVEDGSARHTAVLSPGEETAFSYTVVVTPGVHRFEPASVLVRGLAGSTEVVAELETETVLACQPTARTIPIERTRRRQPGSNAAVDTGDGLEFDAVRAYRR
;
A
#
# COMPACT_ATOMS: atom_id res chain seq x y z
N MET A 1 11.93 6.24 6.39
CA MET A 1 12.96 5.22 6.08
C MET A 1 13.62 4.76 7.36
N THR A 2 13.63 3.46 7.64
CA THR A 2 14.32 2.91 8.82
C THR A 2 15.42 1.94 8.37
N PRO A 3 16.71 2.27 8.61
CA PRO A 3 17.82 1.35 8.43
C PRO A 3 17.69 0.13 9.35
N ARG A 4 17.90 -1.08 8.83
CA ARG A 4 18.20 -2.27 9.64
C ARG A 4 19.49 -2.92 9.15
N ARG A 5 20.36 -3.29 10.08
CA ARG A 5 21.58 -4.07 9.80
C ARG A 5 21.30 -5.57 9.91
N THR A 6 21.89 -6.35 9.03
CA THR A 6 21.75 -7.81 9.02
C THR A 6 22.85 -8.48 9.86
N VAL A 7 22.53 -9.60 10.51
CA VAL A 7 23.44 -10.35 11.41
C VAL A 7 24.48 -11.19 10.64
N ARG A 8 24.35 -11.28 9.30
CA ARG A 8 25.20 -12.08 8.40
C ARG A 8 26.70 -11.78 8.53
N TRP A 9 27.03 -10.57 8.93
CA TRP A 9 28.42 -10.10 9.01
C TRP A 9 29.18 -10.57 10.26
N ASN A 10 28.53 -11.26 11.19
CA ASN A 10 29.20 -11.82 12.36
C ASN A 10 30.13 -13.00 12.00
N VAL A 11 29.82 -13.76 10.95
CA VAL A 11 30.60 -14.95 10.53
C VAL A 11 32.05 -14.62 10.15
N PRO A 12 32.34 -13.67 9.24
CA PRO A 12 33.72 -13.33 8.89
C PRO A 12 34.49 -12.72 10.06
N ILE A 13 33.82 -12.00 10.96
CA ILE A 13 34.43 -11.45 12.18
C ILE A 13 34.90 -12.59 13.10
N VAL A 14 34.02 -13.57 13.36
CA VAL A 14 34.36 -14.74 14.20
C VAL A 14 35.48 -15.55 13.55
N ALA A 15 35.43 -15.80 12.24
CA ALA A 15 36.49 -16.51 11.53
C ALA A 15 37.84 -15.78 11.62
N GLY A 16 37.85 -14.46 11.46
CA GLY A 16 39.05 -13.63 11.62
C GLY A 16 39.63 -13.70 13.04
N LEU A 17 38.77 -13.60 14.06
CA LEU A 17 39.20 -13.72 15.47
C LEU A 17 39.77 -15.10 15.78
N CYS A 18 39.17 -16.18 15.27
CA CYS A 18 39.70 -17.53 15.41
C CYS A 18 41.09 -17.66 14.76
N ALA A 19 41.25 -17.19 13.52
CA ALA A 19 42.54 -17.25 12.81
C ALA A 19 43.64 -16.45 13.53
N ILE A 20 43.33 -15.26 14.05
CA ILE A 20 44.25 -14.47 14.88
C ILE A 20 44.62 -15.25 16.14
N GLY A 21 43.64 -15.81 16.85
CA GLY A 21 43.87 -16.57 18.08
C GLY A 21 44.74 -17.81 17.85
N THR A 22 44.48 -18.57 16.79
CA THR A 22 45.30 -19.74 16.41
C THR A 22 46.71 -19.32 16.01
N GLY A 23 46.86 -18.27 15.20
CA GLY A 23 48.18 -17.77 14.78
C GLY A 23 49.04 -17.30 15.95
N VAL A 24 48.45 -16.61 16.92
CA VAL A 24 49.16 -16.17 18.14
C VAL A 24 49.50 -17.35 19.05
N LEU A 25 48.59 -18.32 19.21
CA LEU A 25 48.81 -19.48 20.08
C LEU A 25 49.93 -20.41 19.58
N PHE A 26 50.05 -20.56 18.27
CA PHE A 26 51.04 -21.43 17.64
C PHE A 26 52.27 -20.67 17.10
N GLU A 27 52.34 -19.35 17.30
CA GLU A 27 53.41 -18.47 16.80
C GLU A 27 53.65 -18.60 15.28
N GLU A 28 52.60 -18.94 14.53
CA GLU A 28 52.66 -19.22 13.09
C GLU A 28 52.26 -17.97 12.28
N PRO A 29 53.22 -17.24 11.67
CA PRO A 29 52.93 -15.99 10.95
C PRO A 29 52.04 -16.23 9.73
N THR A 30 52.12 -17.41 9.11
CA THR A 30 51.29 -17.81 7.97
C THR A 30 49.81 -17.89 8.35
N THR A 31 49.50 -18.41 9.54
CA THR A 31 48.13 -18.51 10.05
C THR A 31 47.55 -17.14 10.38
N LEU A 32 48.39 -16.24 10.88
CA LEU A 32 48.00 -14.85 11.15
C LEU A 32 47.65 -14.10 9.86
N LEU A 33 48.42 -14.30 8.78
CA LEU A 33 48.11 -13.73 7.46
C LEU A 33 46.76 -14.22 6.89
N LEU A 34 46.31 -15.41 7.27
CA LEU A 34 45.03 -15.98 6.84
C LEU A 34 43.81 -15.25 7.44
N ALA A 35 44.00 -14.45 8.49
CA ALA A 35 42.96 -13.57 9.03
C ALA A 35 42.69 -12.35 8.12
N VAL A 36 43.65 -11.96 7.26
CA VAL A 36 43.55 -10.73 6.45
C VAL A 36 42.34 -10.77 5.49
N PRO A 37 42.10 -11.82 4.68
CA PRO A 37 40.91 -11.89 3.83
C PRO A 37 39.60 -11.81 4.62
N ALA A 38 39.54 -12.44 5.80
CA ALA A 38 38.36 -12.40 6.66
C ALA A 38 38.09 -10.98 7.20
N LEU A 39 39.15 -10.28 7.64
CA LEU A 39 39.07 -8.89 8.09
C LEU A 39 38.70 -7.93 6.95
N VAL A 40 39.32 -8.09 5.77
CA VAL A 40 39.02 -7.28 4.58
C VAL A 40 37.56 -7.46 4.17
N PHE A 41 37.08 -8.70 4.15
CA PHE A 41 35.68 -8.99 3.84
C PHE A 41 34.74 -8.36 4.89
N ALA A 42 35.00 -8.57 6.19
CA ALA A 42 34.22 -7.97 7.26
C ALA A 42 34.19 -6.42 7.19
N ALA A 43 35.34 -5.81 6.92
CA ALA A 43 35.45 -4.37 6.74
C ALA A 43 34.65 -3.88 5.53
N TYR A 44 34.66 -4.62 4.41
CA TYR A 44 33.86 -4.28 3.24
C TYR A 44 32.36 -4.21 3.56
N GLY A 45 31.82 -5.17 4.30
CA GLY A 45 30.42 -5.16 4.72
C GLY A 45 30.05 -4.00 5.64
N TYR A 46 31.00 -3.57 6.48
CA TYR A 46 30.80 -2.53 7.50
C TYR A 46 30.96 -1.12 6.95
N LEU A 47 31.92 -0.92 6.04
CA LEU A 47 32.29 0.36 5.43
C LEU A 47 31.46 0.69 4.20
N ALA A 48 30.73 -0.27 3.63
CA ALA A 48 29.87 -0.04 2.48
C ALA A 48 28.86 1.09 2.78
N PRO A 49 28.97 2.24 2.09
CA PRO A 49 28.20 3.43 2.45
C PRO A 49 26.72 3.24 2.14
N MET A 50 25.89 3.54 3.14
CA MET A 50 24.45 3.63 3.00
C MET A 50 24.11 4.94 2.28
N SER A 51 23.64 4.85 1.04
CA SER A 51 23.24 6.04 0.28
C SER A 51 21.82 6.43 0.66
N ALA A 52 21.56 7.74 0.73
CA ALA A 52 20.18 8.25 0.63
C ALA A 52 19.61 7.73 -0.69
N MET A 53 18.52 6.96 -0.61
CA MET A 53 17.83 6.43 -1.76
C MET A 53 16.67 7.35 -2.10
N ALA A 54 16.52 7.66 -3.37
CA ALA A 54 15.39 8.38 -3.93
C ALA A 54 14.70 7.42 -4.90
N LEU A 55 13.49 7.00 -4.52
CA LEU A 55 12.61 6.17 -5.33
C LEU A 55 11.35 6.98 -5.59
N GLU A 56 10.87 6.92 -6.82
CA GLU A 56 9.58 7.47 -7.20
C GLU A 56 8.66 6.33 -7.61
N ILE A 57 7.38 6.47 -7.30
CA ILE A 57 6.35 5.49 -7.62
C ILE A 57 5.15 6.19 -8.25
N ASP A 58 4.62 5.57 -9.29
CA ASP A 58 3.38 5.97 -9.95
C ASP A 58 2.45 4.76 -10.06
N ARG A 59 1.13 5.02 -10.01
CA ARG A 59 0.09 4.00 -10.11
C ARG A 59 -0.94 4.45 -11.15
N THR A 60 -1.17 3.59 -12.13
CA THR A 60 -2.17 3.80 -13.18
C THR A 60 -3.23 2.70 -13.13
N LEU A 61 -4.49 3.09 -13.34
CA LEU A 61 -5.64 2.17 -13.38
C LEU A 61 -6.08 2.04 -14.84
N SER A 62 -6.42 0.83 -15.27
CA SER A 62 -6.96 0.64 -16.63
C SER A 62 -8.30 1.32 -16.84
N VAL A 63 -9.08 1.51 -15.77
CA VAL A 63 -10.41 2.15 -15.78
C VAL A 63 -10.56 3.03 -14.54
N ASP A 64 -10.94 4.30 -14.73
CA ASP A 64 -11.12 5.27 -13.64
C ASP A 64 -12.42 5.07 -12.84
N ARG A 65 -13.49 4.59 -13.51
CA ARG A 65 -14.84 4.41 -12.93
C ARG A 65 -15.42 3.04 -13.30
N PRO A 66 -14.87 1.98 -12.74
CA PRO A 66 -15.35 0.62 -12.97
C PRO A 66 -16.76 0.39 -12.39
N ALA A 67 -17.49 -0.53 -12.98
CA ALA A 67 -18.71 -1.08 -12.42
C ALA A 67 -18.40 -2.06 -11.27
N SER A 68 -19.40 -2.31 -10.42
CA SER A 68 -19.25 -3.31 -9.35
C SER A 68 -19.01 -4.70 -9.94
N GLY A 69 -17.95 -5.36 -9.48
CA GLY A 69 -17.54 -6.69 -9.97
C GLY A 69 -16.71 -6.67 -11.25
N GLU A 70 -16.42 -5.48 -11.80
CA GLU A 70 -15.48 -5.35 -12.92
C GLU A 70 -14.03 -5.56 -12.44
N ALA A 71 -13.22 -6.16 -13.31
CA ALA A 71 -11.80 -6.34 -13.10
C ALA A 71 -11.04 -5.10 -13.58
N VAL A 72 -10.22 -4.52 -12.70
CA VAL A 72 -9.36 -3.38 -13.04
C VAL A 72 -7.91 -3.78 -12.91
N GLU A 73 -7.15 -3.56 -13.97
CA GLU A 73 -5.71 -3.73 -13.96
C GLU A 73 -5.07 -2.48 -13.34
N VAL A 74 -4.23 -2.71 -12.35
CA VAL A 74 -3.40 -1.70 -11.70
C VAL A 74 -1.99 -1.90 -12.21
N THR A 75 -1.41 -0.87 -12.81
CA THR A 75 0.00 -0.87 -13.24
C THR A 75 0.79 0.07 -12.35
N VAL A 76 1.82 -0.47 -11.71
CA VAL A 76 2.70 0.26 -10.79
C VAL A 76 4.06 0.43 -11.45
N THR A 77 4.51 1.68 -11.58
CA THR A 77 5.82 2.02 -12.15
C THR A 77 6.71 2.59 -11.05
N ILE A 78 7.94 2.09 -10.97
CA ILE A 78 8.93 2.53 -9.97
C ILE A 78 10.21 2.95 -10.66
N ARG A 79 10.71 4.12 -10.27
CA ARG A 79 11.89 4.75 -10.84
C ARG A 79 12.99 4.93 -9.80
N ASN A 80 14.21 4.57 -10.16
CA ASN A 80 15.38 4.91 -9.38
C ASN A 80 15.82 6.37 -9.66
N ALA A 81 15.34 7.31 -8.86
CA ALA A 81 15.72 8.72 -8.95
C ALA A 81 17.10 9.02 -8.30
N SER A 82 17.79 8.01 -7.77
CA SER A 82 19.10 8.17 -7.14
C SER A 82 20.24 8.08 -8.16
N ARG A 83 21.46 8.46 -7.73
CA ARG A 83 22.68 8.39 -8.56
C ARG A 83 23.39 7.04 -8.50
N ARG A 84 22.84 6.05 -7.78
CA ARG A 84 23.46 4.74 -7.57
C ARG A 84 22.55 3.61 -8.01
N PRO A 85 23.12 2.48 -8.48
CA PRO A 85 22.31 1.31 -8.79
C PRO A 85 21.71 0.70 -7.53
N ILE A 86 20.52 0.14 -7.68
CA ILE A 86 19.80 -0.66 -6.69
C ILE A 86 19.89 -2.11 -7.14
N PHE A 87 20.53 -2.95 -6.32
CA PHE A 87 20.84 -4.35 -6.66
C PHE A 87 19.79 -5.37 -6.20
N ASP A 88 18.90 -4.98 -5.29
CA ASP A 88 17.82 -5.82 -4.76
C ASP A 88 16.73 -4.86 -4.25
N LEU A 89 15.81 -4.49 -5.16
CA LEU A 89 14.59 -3.78 -4.84
C LEU A 89 13.47 -4.80 -4.69
N ARG A 90 12.73 -4.72 -3.59
CA ARG A 90 11.51 -5.49 -3.36
C ARG A 90 10.39 -4.53 -3.03
N VAL A 91 9.24 -4.77 -3.65
CA VAL A 91 8.08 -3.90 -3.59
C VAL A 91 6.89 -4.74 -3.20
N ALA A 92 6.08 -4.23 -2.28
CA ALA A 92 4.73 -4.67 -2.04
C ALA A 92 3.81 -3.45 -2.12
N ASP A 93 2.92 -3.42 -3.09
CA ASP A 93 1.99 -2.30 -3.26
C ASP A 93 0.89 -2.35 -2.18
N GLY A 94 0.39 -1.16 -1.83
CA GLY A 94 -0.61 -0.97 -0.77
C GLY A 94 -2.03 -1.21 -1.27
N VAL A 95 -2.35 -2.46 -1.63
CA VAL A 95 -3.70 -2.81 -2.09
C VAL A 95 -4.72 -2.59 -0.95
N PRO A 96 -5.81 -1.83 -1.18
CA PRO A 96 -6.86 -1.64 -0.18
C PRO A 96 -7.41 -2.98 0.30
N ARG A 97 -7.58 -3.14 1.61
CA ARG A 97 -8.01 -4.40 2.25
C ARG A 97 -9.35 -4.96 1.74
N LEU A 98 -10.20 -4.11 1.16
CA LEU A 98 -11.51 -4.46 0.60
C LEU A 98 -11.46 -4.88 -0.88
N LEU A 99 -10.29 -4.79 -1.51
CA LEU A 99 -10.04 -5.26 -2.87
C LEU A 99 -9.23 -6.55 -2.80
N ALA A 100 -9.67 -7.56 -3.55
CA ALA A 100 -8.92 -8.80 -3.73
C ALA A 100 -8.15 -8.74 -5.05
N VAL A 101 -6.89 -9.16 -5.02
CA VAL A 101 -6.09 -9.39 -6.24
C VAL A 101 -6.51 -10.73 -6.82
N GLU A 102 -7.04 -10.71 -8.05
CA GLU A 102 -7.53 -11.90 -8.75
C GLU A 102 -6.45 -12.49 -9.67
N ASP A 103 -5.69 -11.62 -10.35
CA ASP A 103 -4.63 -12.03 -11.27
C ASP A 103 -3.34 -11.23 -11.04
N GLY A 104 -2.21 -11.86 -11.29
CA GLY A 104 -0.89 -11.30 -11.04
C GLY A 104 -0.53 -11.20 -9.55
N SER A 105 0.36 -10.26 -9.23
CA SER A 105 0.89 -10.08 -7.88
C SER A 105 1.15 -8.60 -7.61
N ALA A 106 0.61 -8.10 -6.50
CA ALA A 106 0.93 -6.76 -5.96
C ALA A 106 2.34 -6.71 -5.32
N ARG A 107 3.25 -7.60 -5.74
CA ARG A 107 4.64 -7.67 -5.28
C ARG A 107 5.55 -7.80 -6.48
N HIS A 108 6.66 -7.09 -6.42
CA HIS A 108 7.65 -7.06 -7.48
C HIS A 108 9.08 -7.06 -6.94
N THR A 109 10.03 -7.53 -7.75
CA THR A 109 11.46 -7.46 -7.44
C THR A 109 12.23 -7.06 -8.68
N ALA A 110 13.19 -6.16 -8.50
CA ALA A 110 13.97 -5.63 -9.61
C ALA A 110 15.39 -5.23 -9.21
N VAL A 111 16.23 -5.05 -10.23
CA VAL A 111 17.50 -4.35 -10.18
C VAL A 111 17.31 -3.08 -11.01
N LEU A 112 17.69 -1.92 -10.48
CA LEU A 112 17.51 -0.65 -11.17
C LEU A 112 18.81 0.15 -11.18
N SER A 113 19.34 0.41 -12.36
CA SER A 113 20.40 1.39 -12.60
C SER A 113 19.92 2.81 -12.24
N PRO A 114 20.83 3.79 -12.08
CA PRO A 114 20.44 5.18 -11.91
C PRO A 114 19.53 5.65 -13.05
N GLY A 115 18.35 6.17 -12.72
CA GLY A 115 17.35 6.63 -13.69
C GLY A 115 16.53 5.52 -14.36
N GLU A 116 16.81 4.24 -14.07
CA GLU A 116 16.07 3.12 -14.65
C GLU A 116 14.69 2.96 -13.98
N GLU A 117 13.74 2.46 -14.77
CA GLU A 117 12.35 2.21 -14.36
C GLU A 117 11.99 0.75 -14.57
N THR A 118 11.10 0.26 -13.71
CA THR A 118 10.43 -1.03 -13.88
C THR A 118 8.93 -0.83 -13.64
N ALA A 119 8.11 -1.61 -14.35
CA ALA A 119 6.68 -1.68 -14.12
C ALA A 119 6.23 -3.12 -13.84
N PHE A 120 5.16 -3.27 -13.08
CA PHE A 120 4.44 -4.53 -12.89
C PHE A 120 2.94 -4.27 -12.77
N SER A 121 2.14 -5.27 -13.13
CA SER A 121 0.69 -5.14 -13.18
C SER A 121 0.01 -6.27 -12.43
N TYR A 122 -1.14 -5.97 -11.84
CA TYR A 122 -2.01 -6.93 -11.18
C TYR A 122 -3.46 -6.49 -11.29
N THR A 123 -4.38 -7.44 -11.18
CA THR A 123 -5.81 -7.20 -11.38
C THR A 123 -6.56 -7.29 -10.07
N VAL A 124 -7.41 -6.29 -9.79
CA VAL A 124 -8.29 -6.28 -8.63
C VAL A 124 -9.76 -6.34 -9.05
N VAL A 125 -10.58 -7.06 -8.28
CA VAL A 125 -12.03 -7.07 -8.47
C VAL A 125 -12.64 -5.95 -7.66
N VAL A 126 -13.41 -5.10 -8.34
CA VAL A 126 -13.95 -3.88 -7.76
C VAL A 126 -15.17 -4.16 -6.90
N THR A 127 -15.16 -3.64 -5.68
CA THR A 127 -16.31 -3.62 -4.78
C THR A 127 -16.91 -2.22 -4.66
N PRO A 128 -18.22 -2.06 -4.45
CA PRO A 128 -18.85 -0.74 -4.28
C PRO A 128 -18.19 0.06 -3.16
N GLY A 129 -17.84 1.31 -3.43
CA GLY A 129 -17.18 2.19 -2.46
C GLY A 129 -16.05 3.02 -3.06
N VAL A 130 -15.35 3.73 -2.18
CA VAL A 130 -14.16 4.53 -2.52
C VAL A 130 -12.96 3.86 -1.84
N HIS A 131 -12.05 3.36 -2.65
CA HIS A 131 -10.88 2.61 -2.20
C HIS A 131 -9.62 3.44 -2.47
N ARG A 132 -8.99 3.94 -1.41
CA ARG A 132 -7.69 4.62 -1.51
C ARG A 132 -6.60 3.59 -1.29
N PHE A 133 -5.65 3.51 -2.22
CA PHE A 133 -4.47 2.66 -2.08
C PHE A 133 -3.60 3.15 -0.92
N GLU A 134 -3.13 2.20 -0.12
CA GLU A 134 -2.15 2.43 0.94
C GLU A 134 -0.76 2.72 0.31
N PRO A 135 0.18 3.30 1.07
CA PRO A 135 1.55 3.50 0.60
C PRO A 135 2.21 2.18 0.21
N ALA A 136 3.01 2.18 -0.84
CA ALA A 136 3.75 0.98 -1.25
C ALA A 136 4.93 0.75 -0.30
N SER A 137 5.03 -0.45 0.26
CA SER A 137 6.17 -0.87 1.08
C SER A 137 7.33 -1.30 0.20
N VAL A 138 8.49 -0.66 0.37
CA VAL A 138 9.71 -1.03 -0.35
C VAL A 138 10.80 -1.46 0.61
N LEU A 139 11.50 -2.53 0.23
CA LEU A 139 12.72 -2.99 0.86
C LEU A 139 13.83 -2.93 -0.17
N VAL A 140 14.89 -2.20 0.16
CA VAL A 140 16.11 -2.19 -0.65
C VAL A 140 17.25 -2.76 0.15
N ARG A 141 17.98 -3.70 -0.46
CA ARG A 141 19.18 -4.27 0.12
C ARG A 141 20.43 -3.78 -0.62
N GLY A 142 21.42 -3.33 0.16
CA GLY A 142 22.70 -2.90 -0.40
C GLY A 142 23.50 -4.07 -1.00
N LEU A 143 24.46 -3.76 -1.87
CA LEU A 143 25.29 -4.76 -2.60
C LEU A 143 25.93 -5.80 -1.66
N ALA A 144 26.47 -5.36 -0.53
CA ALA A 144 27.10 -6.23 0.45
C ALA A 144 26.08 -7.06 1.27
N GLY A 145 24.77 -6.78 1.15
CA GLY A 145 23.72 -7.38 1.96
C GLY A 145 23.81 -7.06 3.45
N SER A 146 24.67 -6.11 3.85
CA SER A 146 24.86 -5.68 5.24
C SER A 146 23.74 -4.81 5.78
N THR A 147 23.02 -4.16 4.86
CA THR A 147 22.09 -3.10 5.17
C THR A 147 20.82 -3.28 4.36
N GLU A 148 19.70 -3.19 5.06
CA GLU A 148 18.36 -3.17 4.51
C GLU A 148 17.70 -1.84 4.86
N VAL A 149 17.05 -1.23 3.88
CA VAL A 149 16.23 -0.03 4.08
C VAL A 149 14.80 -0.40 3.81
N VAL A 150 13.97 -0.16 4.81
CA VAL A 150 12.52 -0.21 4.65
C VAL A 150 12.01 1.21 4.53
N ALA A 151 11.21 1.46 3.51
CA ALA A 151 10.54 2.73 3.26
C ALA A 151 9.10 2.48 2.80
N GLU A 152 8.27 3.49 2.99
CA GLU A 152 6.94 3.56 2.39
C GLU A 152 7.00 4.66 1.32
N LEU A 153 6.49 4.36 0.14
CA LEU A 153 6.37 5.30 -0.97
C LEU A 153 4.91 5.70 -1.14
N GLU A 154 4.67 6.99 -0.96
CA GLU A 154 3.36 7.60 -1.08
C GLU A 154 3.06 7.88 -2.55
N THR A 155 1.88 7.46 -3.01
CA THR A 155 1.28 8.01 -4.24
C THR A 155 -0.23 7.96 -4.11
N GLU A 156 -0.90 9.05 -4.46
CA GLU A 156 -2.33 9.14 -4.31
C GLU A 156 -3.03 8.44 -5.49
N THR A 157 -3.71 7.33 -5.21
CA THR A 157 -4.59 6.68 -6.17
C THR A 157 -5.86 6.25 -5.48
N VAL A 158 -6.98 6.56 -6.11
CA VAL A 158 -8.32 6.27 -5.59
C VAL A 158 -9.09 5.56 -6.68
N LEU A 159 -9.60 4.38 -6.34
CA LEU A 159 -10.52 3.61 -7.18
C LEU A 159 -11.92 3.76 -6.60
N ALA A 160 -12.81 4.40 -7.37
CA ALA A 160 -14.18 4.69 -6.93
C ALA A 160 -15.20 3.94 -7.78
N CYS A 161 -15.98 3.09 -7.13
CA CYS A 161 -17.09 2.37 -7.72
C CYS A 161 -18.40 2.86 -7.12
N GLN A 162 -19.30 3.37 -7.95
CA GLN A 162 -20.63 3.73 -7.49
C GLN A 162 -21.41 2.46 -7.13
N PRO A 163 -22.13 2.44 -6.00
CA PRO A 163 -23.04 1.34 -5.72
C PRO A 163 -24.16 1.34 -6.77
N THR A 164 -24.43 0.18 -7.36
CA THR A 164 -25.58 -0.01 -8.23
C THR A 164 -26.83 0.37 -7.44
N ALA A 165 -27.51 1.44 -7.87
CA ALA A 165 -28.74 1.88 -7.24
C ALA A 165 -29.76 0.74 -7.30
N ARG A 166 -29.97 0.05 -6.18
CA ARG A 166 -31.14 -0.81 -6.03
C ARG A 166 -32.33 0.13 -6.00
N THR A 167 -33.12 0.13 -7.07
CA THR A 167 -34.44 0.75 -7.08
C THR A 167 -35.28 -0.03 -6.09
N ILE A 168 -35.27 0.37 -4.81
CA ILE A 168 -36.22 -0.15 -3.84
C ILE A 168 -37.57 0.34 -4.35
N PRO A 169 -38.50 -0.55 -4.74
CA PRO A 169 -39.84 -0.11 -5.04
C PRO A 169 -40.39 0.43 -3.72
N ILE A 170 -40.42 1.76 -3.59
CA ILE A 170 -41.14 2.41 -2.52
C ILE A 170 -42.59 2.22 -2.88
N GLU A 171 -43.13 1.07 -2.50
CA GLU A 171 -44.54 0.80 -2.57
C GLU A 171 -45.17 1.81 -1.60
N ARG A 172 -45.66 2.93 -2.15
CA ARG A 172 -46.40 3.94 -1.40
C ARG A 172 -47.74 3.31 -1.04
N THR A 173 -47.74 2.40 -0.07
CA THR A 173 -48.95 1.99 0.62
C THR A 173 -49.46 3.22 1.35
N ARG A 174 -50.29 4.02 0.66
CA ARG A 174 -51.11 5.03 1.32
C ARG A 174 -52.05 4.26 2.24
N ARG A 175 -51.65 4.03 3.49
CA ARG A 175 -52.62 3.74 4.54
C ARG A 175 -53.50 4.97 4.61
N ARG A 176 -54.65 4.94 3.93
CA ARG A 176 -55.78 5.79 4.29
C ARG A 176 -56.19 5.32 5.67
N GLN A 177 -55.63 5.92 6.71
CA GLN A 177 -56.23 5.88 8.02
C GLN A 177 -57.45 6.79 7.93
N PRO A 178 -58.69 6.28 7.95
CA PRO A 178 -59.85 7.15 8.13
C PRO A 178 -59.66 7.83 9.48
N GLY A 179 -59.69 9.16 9.53
CA GLY A 179 -59.70 9.87 10.81
C GLY A 179 -60.90 9.38 11.63
N SER A 180 -60.68 9.06 12.90
CA SER A 180 -61.70 8.59 13.84
C SER A 180 -62.61 9.73 14.32
N ASN A 181 -62.94 10.67 13.44
CA ASN A 181 -63.90 11.70 13.76
C ASN A 181 -65.26 11.10 13.45
N ALA A 182 -65.91 10.56 14.47
CA ALA A 182 -67.36 10.38 14.43
C ALA A 182 -67.94 11.73 14.03
N ALA A 183 -68.70 11.77 12.93
CA ALA A 183 -69.50 12.93 12.62
C ALA A 183 -70.36 13.18 13.87
N VAL A 184 -70.11 14.31 14.55
CA VAL A 184 -71.00 14.76 15.60
C VAL A 184 -72.33 14.97 14.91
N ASP A 185 -73.31 14.14 15.27
CA ASP A 185 -74.70 14.27 14.88
C ASP A 185 -75.16 15.66 15.30
N THR A 186 -75.07 16.60 14.36
CA THR A 186 -75.56 17.96 14.55
C THR A 186 -77.00 17.90 14.09
N GLY A 187 -77.88 17.56 15.04
CA GLY A 187 -79.33 17.61 14.83
C GLY A 187 -79.76 18.97 14.27
N ASP A 188 -80.91 18.98 13.58
CA ASP A 188 -81.53 20.09 12.83
C ASP A 188 -81.18 21.50 13.34
N GLY A 189 -80.00 21.97 12.94
CA GLY A 189 -79.40 23.24 13.34
C GLY A 189 -79.28 24.13 12.12
N LEU A 190 -80.29 24.95 11.89
CA LEU A 190 -80.27 26.08 10.96
C LEU A 190 -79.40 27.19 11.54
N GLU A 191 -78.08 27.00 11.63
CA GLU A 191 -77.19 28.13 11.90
C GLU A 191 -75.87 27.97 11.15
N PHE A 192 -75.63 28.91 10.25
CA PHE A 192 -74.38 29.05 9.52
C PHE A 192 -73.34 29.66 10.46
N ASP A 193 -72.29 28.91 10.81
CA ASP A 193 -71.11 29.47 11.46
C ASP A 193 -70.43 30.43 10.48
N ALA A 194 -70.70 31.72 10.68
CA ALA A 194 -70.44 32.76 9.72
C ALA A 194 -68.94 32.94 9.48
N VAL A 195 -68.52 32.98 8.21
CA VAL A 195 -67.22 33.55 7.83
C VAL A 195 -67.47 34.74 6.91
N ARG A 196 -67.22 35.95 7.42
CA ARG A 196 -67.31 37.20 6.64
C ARG A 196 -66.00 37.43 5.89
N ALA A 197 -66.13 37.81 4.63
CA ALA A 197 -65.03 38.10 3.72
C ALA A 197 -64.26 39.36 4.12
N TYR A 198 -62.93 39.26 4.23
CA TYR A 198 -62.04 40.42 4.31
C TYR A 198 -61.62 40.84 2.90
N ARG A 199 -61.79 42.13 2.58
CA ARG A 199 -61.42 42.74 1.30
C ARG A 199 -60.69 44.06 1.57
N ARG A 200 -59.35 44.06 1.52
CA ARG A 200 -58.51 44.63 0.45
C ARG A 200 -57.05 44.49 0.84
#